data_AF-A0A535KVH2-F1
#
_entry.id   AF-A0A535KVH2-F1
#
_cell.length_a   1.000
_cell.length_b   1.000
_cell.length_c   1.000
_cell.angle_alpha   90.00
_cell.angle_beta   90.00
_cell.angle_gamma   90.00
#
_symmetry.space_group_name_H-M   'P 1'
#
loop_
_entity.id
_entity.type
_entity.pdbx_description
1 polymer ?
#
loop_
_entity_poly.entity_id
_entity_poly.type
_entity_poly.pdbx_seq_one_letter_code
_entity_poly.pdbx_strand_id
1 'polypeptide(L)' 'STIHGAFVRGYDATLVSDAHTTGDQTEWGAPPPDQVIAHTNLYWKYQTAPGRKAGTVETKDVDFAGKF' A
#
# COMPACT_ATOMS: atom_id res chain seq x y z
N SER A 1 -5.97 -6.34 -3.43
CA SER A 1 -5.99 -6.55 -4.90
C SER A 1 -6.09 -5.29 -5.73
N THR A 2 -6.89 -4.28 -5.34
CA THR A 2 -7.11 -3.05 -6.12
C THR A 2 -5.84 -2.28 -6.48
N ILE A 3 -4.95 -2.05 -5.50
CA ILE A 3 -3.74 -1.25 -5.71
C ILE A 3 -2.75 -1.89 -6.70
N HIS A 4 -2.62 -3.21 -6.66
CA HIS A 4 -1.88 -3.97 -7.69
C HIS A 4 -2.51 -3.84 -9.06
N GLY A 5 -3.85 -3.92 -9.15
CA GLY A 5 -4.57 -3.74 -10.40
C GLY A 5 -4.36 -2.36 -11.02
N ALA A 6 -4.35 -1.30 -10.22
CA ALA A 6 -4.03 0.05 -10.68
C ALA A 6 -2.61 0.10 -11.25
N PHE A 7 -1.64 -0.47 -10.52
CA PHE A 7 -0.24 -0.49 -10.93
C PHE A 7 0.01 -1.28 -12.23
N VAL A 8 -0.71 -2.39 -12.45
CA VAL A 8 -0.67 -3.16 -13.70
C VAL A 8 -1.30 -2.39 -14.87
N ARG A 9 -2.34 -1.60 -14.61
CA ARG A 9 -3.03 -0.79 -15.63
C ARG A 9 -2.32 0.51 -16.00
N GLY A 10 -1.13 0.77 -15.44
CA GLY A 10 -0.32 1.93 -15.81
C GLY A 10 -0.46 3.14 -14.89
N TYR A 11 -1.19 3.02 -13.78
CA TYR A 11 -1.29 4.12 -12.81
C TYR A 11 -0.07 4.15 -11.89
N ASP A 12 0.38 5.36 -11.56
CA ASP A 12 1.12 5.60 -10.32
C ASP A 12 0.17 5.37 -9.14
N ALA A 13 0.65 4.69 -8.10
CA ALA A 13 -0.19 4.24 -7.00
C ALA A 13 0.51 4.37 -5.65
N THR A 14 0.09 5.36 -4.86
CA THR A 14 0.56 5.60 -3.49
C THR A 14 -0.42 4.99 -2.49
N LEU A 15 0.11 4.20 -1.54
CA LEU A 15 -0.66 3.68 -0.40
C LEU A 15 -0.56 4.65 0.78
N VAL A 16 -1.69 4.99 1.40
CA VAL A 16 -1.68 5.77 2.64
C VAL A 16 -1.45 4.81 3.82
N SER A 17 -0.26 4.84 4.41
CA SER A 17 0.25 3.77 5.29
C SER A 17 -0.50 3.59 6.60
N ASP A 18 -1.19 4.63 7.05
CA ASP A 18 -1.93 4.73 8.32
C ASP A 18 -3.46 4.80 8.10
N ALA A 19 -3.95 4.56 6.88
CA ALA A 19 -5.37 4.62 6.52
C ALA A 19 -5.91 3.32 5.88
N HIS A 20 -5.31 2.17 6.19
CA HIS A 20 -5.84 0.86 5.82
C HIS A 20 -5.72 -0.14 6.97
N THR A 21 -6.54 -1.19 6.93
CA THR A 21 -6.59 -2.22 7.98
C THR A 21 -7.10 -3.55 7.42
N THR A 22 -7.07 -4.60 8.25
CA THR A 22 -7.62 -5.92 7.96
C THR A 22 -8.24 -6.53 9.23
N GLY A 23 -9.14 -7.48 9.07
CA GLY A 23 -9.64 -8.30 10.17
C GLY A 23 -8.59 -9.30 10.67
N ASP A 24 -8.75 -9.76 11.91
CA ASP A 24 -7.96 -10.84 12.49
C ASP A 24 -8.38 -12.18 11.88
N GLN A 25 -7.39 -12.91 11.36
CA GLN A 25 -7.54 -14.22 10.74
C GLN A 25 -6.58 -15.26 11.33
N THR A 26 -6.07 -15.00 12.54
CA THR A 26 -5.13 -15.90 13.23
C THR A 26 -5.70 -17.30 13.49
N GLU A 27 -7.02 -17.44 13.68
CA GLU A 27 -7.70 -18.74 13.79
C GLU A 27 -7.47 -19.63 12.56
N TRP A 28 -7.29 -19.03 11.38
CA TRP A 28 -7.02 -19.73 10.12
C TRP A 28 -5.54 -19.73 9.73
N GLY A 29 -4.65 -19.37 10.66
CA GLY A 29 -3.20 -19.41 10.47
C GLY A 29 -2.58 -18.17 9.81
N ALA A 30 -3.33 -17.07 9.65
CA ALA A 30 -2.77 -15.81 9.17
C ALA A 30 -1.92 -15.13 10.26
N PRO A 31 -0.93 -14.28 9.90
CA PRO A 31 -0.27 -13.40 10.86
C PRO A 31 -1.26 -12.42 11.52
N PRO A 32 -0.95 -11.92 12.73
CA PRO A 32 -1.73 -10.86 13.37
C PRO A 32 -1.91 -9.61 12.47
N PRO A 33 -3.04 -8.86 12.59
CA PRO A 33 -3.34 -7.73 11.71
C PRO A 33 -2.25 -6.65 11.62
N ASP A 34 -1.58 -6.34 12.73
CA ASP A 34 -0.49 -5.36 12.78
C ASP A 34 0.70 -5.80 11.91
N GLN A 35 1.03 -7.09 11.89
CA GLN A 35 2.06 -7.65 11.01
C GLN A 35 1.63 -7.64 9.54
N VAL A 36 0.36 -7.91 9.24
CA VAL A 36 -0.17 -7.83 7.86
C VAL A 36 -0.11 -6.39 7.35
N ILE A 37 -0.48 -5.42 8.16
CA ILE A 37 -0.41 -3.98 7.84
C ILE A 37 1.05 -3.56 7.65
N ALA A 38 1.94 -3.92 8.58
CA ALA A 38 3.35 -3.59 8.51
C ALA A 38 4.02 -4.19 7.26
N HIS A 39 3.75 -5.46 6.96
CA HIS A 39 4.23 -6.10 5.74
C HIS A 39 3.68 -5.42 4.48
N THR A 40 2.40 -5.05 4.48
CA THR A 40 1.76 -4.34 3.36
C THR A 40 2.44 -3.00 3.09
N ASN A 41 2.68 -2.20 4.15
CA ASN A 41 3.41 -0.95 4.05
C ASN A 41 4.85 -1.17 3.56
N LEU A 42 5.54 -2.17 4.12
CA LEU A 42 6.93 -2.47 3.75
C LEU A 42 7.05 -2.83 2.27
N TYR A 43 6.25 -3.78 1.78
CA TYR A 43 6.40 -4.22 0.39
C TYR A 43 5.97 -3.11 -0.58
N TRP A 44 4.91 -2.35 -0.27
CA TRP A 44 4.44 -1.29 -1.17
C TRP A 44 5.40 -0.09 -1.22
N LYS A 45 6.09 0.22 -0.12
CA LYS A 45 7.12 1.27 -0.06
C LYS A 45 8.24 1.04 -1.08
N TYR A 46 8.56 -0.22 -1.36
CA TYR A 46 9.63 -0.61 -2.28
C TYR A 46 9.13 -1.23 -3.58
N GLN A 47 7.82 -1.20 -3.83
CA GLN A 47 7.24 -1.70 -5.07
C GLN A 47 7.74 -0.88 -6.25
N THR A 48 8.21 -1.53 -7.31
CA THR A 48 8.71 -0.86 -8.52
C THR A 48 8.23 -1.55 -9.79
N ALA A 49 8.13 -0.78 -10.87
CA ALA A 49 7.98 -1.29 -12.23
C ALA A 49 8.37 -0.20 -13.24
N PRO A 50 8.78 -0.55 -14.48
CA PRO A 50 9.16 0.43 -15.48
C PRO A 50 8.03 1.44 -15.76
N GLY A 51 8.39 2.72 -15.75
CA GLY A 51 7.50 3.83 -16.11
C GLY A 51 6.38 4.15 -15.12
N ARG A 52 6.42 3.61 -13.89
CA ARG A 52 5.40 3.82 -12.86
C ARG A 52 6.03 4.05 -11.49
N LYS A 53 5.37 4.86 -10.67
CA LYS A 53 5.73 5.15 -9.28
C LYS A 53 4.78 4.42 -8.32
N ALA A 54 5.35 3.81 -7.30
CA ALA A 54 4.65 3.34 -6.13
C ALA A 54 5.38 3.83 -4.88
N GLY A 55 4.71 3.74 -3.74
CA GLY A 55 5.26 4.18 -2.47
C GLY A 55 4.19 4.34 -1.40
N THR A 56 4.64 4.64 -0.19
CA THR A 56 3.76 4.88 0.97
C THR A 56 3.89 6.31 1.45
N VAL A 57 2.79 6.87 1.96
CA VAL A 57 2.75 8.19 2.61
C VAL A 57 1.84 8.12 3.84
N GLU A 58 2.11 8.91 4.88
CA GLU A 58 1.17 9.09 5.98
C GLU A 58 0.00 9.98 5.56
N THR A 59 -1.17 9.81 6.18
CA THR A 59 -2.39 10.56 5.83
C THR A 59 -2.17 12.07 5.84
N LYS A 60 -1.41 12.57 6.83
CA LYS A 60 -1.13 14.01 6.98
C LYS A 60 -0.25 14.60 5.88
N ASP A 61 0.49 13.76 5.15
CA ASP A 61 1.47 14.19 4.15
C ASP A 61 0.99 13.91 2.71
N VAL A 62 -0.26 13.46 2.53
CA VAL A 62 -0.84 13.24 1.20
C VAL A 62 -0.97 14.57 0.46
N ASP A 63 -0.30 14.70 -0.69
CA ASP A 63 -0.46 15.82 -1.61
C ASP A 63 -1.41 15.45 -2.77
N PHE A 64 -2.56 16.12 -2.83
CA PHE A 64 -3.54 15.95 -3.90
C PHE A 64 -3.29 16.84 -5.12
N ALA A 65 -2.32 17.76 -5.08
CA ALA A 65 -1.99 18.65 -6.19
C ALA A 65 -1.17 17.96 -7.30
N GLY A 66 -0.78 16.70 -7.13
CA GLY A 66 -0.23 15.85 -8.20
C GLY A 66 1.19 16.17 -8.63
N LYS A 67 1.99 16.84 -7.80
CA LYS A 67 3.40 17.14 -8.10
C LYS A 67 4.28 15.93 -7.73
N PHE A 68 4.38 14.94 -8.61
CA PHE A 68 5.27 13.79 -8.42
C PHE A 68 6.35 13.69 -9.48
#